data_AF-A0ABD5TL63-F1
#
_entry.id   AF-A0ABD5TL63-F1
#
_cell.length_a   1.000
_cell.length_b   1.000
_cell.length_c   1.000
_cell.angle_alpha   90.00
_cell.angle_beta   90.00
_cell.angle_gamma   90.00
#
_symmetry.space_group_name_H-M   'P 1'
#
loop_
_entity.id
_entity.type
_entity.pdbx_description
1 polymer ?
#
loop_
_entity_poly.entity_id
_entity_poly.type
_entity_poly.pdbx_seq_one_letter_code
_entity_poly.pdbx_strand_id
1 'polypeptide(L)'
;MTTAKITPEAQRQLARTLGVDAARDGEELTVEHLREAVDAETDPAFESMGAAIRGALSGKLDEELLEEELANVRTQLNRLPDVRSKGIPDGETEPESLYRELTEPGWRIYDHLVDVDFFESLETNLPRFTPEHIEGTAHELINADELVAELESLGFDETERLALVMDVVNNNTRLARWVPTRDIPDGVEFDVEHVPPLHQRAMGGVLLWINALDVHLWHNRILITDEILDDGYWDVKAMLAGVYLLAKAALEVARGDELSHAQLTAAITAGAAISIVNQEEICKHAFWITEETRAPPQAR
;
A
#
# COMPACT_ATOMS: atom_id res chain seq x y z
N MET A 1 -7.33 -3.01 -19.82
CA MET A 1 -6.89 -2.82 -18.43
C MET A 1 -6.32 -1.44 -18.37
N THR A 2 -6.95 -0.59 -17.56
CA THR A 2 -6.56 0.80 -17.43
C THR A 2 -5.45 0.85 -16.39
N THR A 3 -4.24 1.22 -16.82
CA THR A 3 -3.07 1.45 -15.98
C THR A 3 -3.32 2.62 -15.02
N ALA A 4 -2.51 2.75 -13.96
CA ALA A 4 -2.53 3.91 -13.08
C ALA A 4 -2.53 5.23 -13.91
N LYS A 5 -3.57 6.06 -13.75
CA LYS A 5 -3.73 7.32 -14.51
C LYS A 5 -2.79 8.38 -13.93
N ILE A 6 -1.51 8.36 -14.32
CA ILE A 6 -0.53 9.37 -13.91
C ILE A 6 -0.73 10.66 -14.71
N THR A 7 -1.00 11.76 -14.03
CA THR A 7 -1.15 13.08 -14.67
C THR A 7 0.19 13.83 -14.76
N PRO A 8 0.41 14.69 -15.77
CA PRO A 8 1.62 15.51 -15.87
C PRO A 8 1.83 16.47 -14.68
N GLU A 9 0.75 16.92 -14.01
CA GLU A 9 0.90 17.71 -12.79
C GLU A 9 1.43 16.86 -11.64
N ALA A 10 0.97 15.62 -11.51
CA ALA A 10 1.40 14.72 -10.46
C ALA A 10 2.86 14.26 -10.65
N GLN A 11 3.32 14.07 -11.89
CA GLN A 11 4.76 13.88 -12.18
C GLN A 11 5.59 15.12 -11.84
N ARG A 12 5.10 16.33 -12.18
CA ARG A 12 5.77 17.59 -11.80
C ARG A 12 5.79 17.82 -10.29
N GLN A 13 4.78 17.35 -9.57
CA GLN A 13 4.79 17.37 -8.10
C GLN A 13 5.85 16.42 -7.55
N LEU A 14 5.89 15.18 -8.05
CA LEU A 14 6.89 14.18 -7.65
C LEU A 14 8.32 14.69 -7.84
N ALA A 15 8.65 15.18 -9.04
CA ALA A 15 9.97 15.72 -9.36
C ALA A 15 10.36 16.89 -8.43
N ARG A 16 9.43 17.82 -8.17
CA ARG A 16 9.67 18.93 -7.24
C ARG A 16 9.94 18.45 -5.80
N THR A 17 9.20 17.45 -5.32
CA THR A 17 9.37 16.95 -3.96
C THR A 17 10.68 16.18 -3.78
N LEU A 18 11.11 15.43 -4.80
CA LEU A 18 12.40 14.71 -4.76
C LEU A 18 13.60 15.57 -5.18
N GLY A 19 13.40 16.86 -5.43
CA GLY A 19 14.47 17.77 -5.86
C GLY A 19 15.07 17.45 -7.23
N VAL A 20 14.36 16.70 -8.07
CA VAL A 20 14.79 16.29 -9.41
C VAL A 20 14.34 17.33 -10.43
N ASP A 21 15.26 17.78 -11.29
CA ASP A 21 14.89 18.59 -12.45
C ASP A 21 13.94 17.75 -13.33
N ALA A 22 12.70 18.23 -13.50
CA ALA A 22 11.70 17.51 -14.29
C ALA A 22 12.29 17.14 -15.66
N ALA A 23 12.11 15.88 -16.07
CA ALA A 23 12.55 15.37 -17.36
C ALA A 23 12.22 16.40 -18.45
N ARG A 24 13.22 16.74 -19.28
CA ARG A 24 13.09 17.77 -20.32
C ARG A 24 11.86 17.48 -21.18
N ASP A 25 11.16 18.54 -21.62
CA ASP A 25 9.91 18.48 -22.40
C ASP A 25 9.87 17.27 -23.37
N GLY A 26 9.14 16.22 -22.96
CA GLY A 26 8.87 15.03 -23.78
C GLY A 26 9.40 13.68 -23.26
N GLU A 27 10.23 13.63 -22.22
CA GLU A 27 10.65 12.37 -21.59
C GLU A 27 9.70 11.99 -20.42
N GLU A 28 9.22 10.75 -20.41
CA GLU A 28 8.43 10.22 -19.30
C GLU A 28 9.34 9.95 -18.09
N LEU A 29 8.94 10.42 -16.92
CA LEU A 29 9.64 10.16 -15.67
C LEU A 29 9.54 8.67 -15.32
N THR A 30 10.66 8.04 -14.97
CA THR A 30 10.74 6.63 -14.55
C THR A 30 11.35 6.51 -13.16
N VAL A 31 11.14 5.39 -12.47
CA VAL A 31 11.79 5.06 -11.20
C VAL A 31 13.31 5.00 -11.38
N GLU A 32 13.78 4.46 -12.50
CA GLU A 32 15.22 4.43 -12.84
C GLU A 32 15.78 5.86 -12.99
N HIS A 33 15.07 6.76 -13.67
CA HIS A 33 15.49 8.16 -13.79
C HIS A 33 15.52 8.86 -12.42
N LEU A 34 14.54 8.59 -11.56
CA LEU A 34 14.54 9.12 -10.20
C LEU A 34 15.74 8.61 -9.41
N ARG A 35 16.09 7.32 -9.54
CA ARG A 35 17.26 6.73 -8.89
C ARG A 35 18.56 7.41 -9.34
N GLU A 36 18.72 7.63 -10.64
CA GLU A 36 19.92 8.30 -11.18
C GLU A 36 20.04 9.76 -10.74
N ALA A 37 18.90 10.43 -10.53
CA ALA A 37 18.85 11.84 -10.16
C ALA A 37 18.96 12.08 -8.64
N VAL A 38 18.51 11.12 -7.82
CA VAL A 38 18.53 11.19 -6.36
C VAL A 38 19.86 10.60 -5.85
N ASP A 39 20.91 11.42 -5.86
CA ASP A 39 22.17 11.12 -5.17
C ASP A 39 22.05 11.51 -3.69
N ALA A 40 21.30 10.70 -2.93
CA ALA A 40 21.06 10.92 -1.51
C ALA A 40 21.83 9.89 -0.67
N GLU A 41 22.66 10.38 0.25
CA GLU A 41 23.25 9.54 1.30
C GLU A 41 22.13 8.97 2.18
N THR A 42 22.27 7.71 2.58
CA THR A 42 21.32 7.04 3.47
C THR A 42 21.14 7.84 4.77
N ASP A 43 19.88 8.10 5.14
CA ASP A 43 19.56 8.84 6.35
C ASP A 43 19.92 7.99 7.60
N PRO A 44 20.84 8.45 8.48
CA PRO A 44 21.16 7.74 9.71
C PRO A 44 19.96 7.50 10.64
N ALA A 45 18.92 8.34 10.55
CA ALA A 45 17.68 8.14 11.30
C ALA A 45 16.94 6.88 10.84
N PHE A 46 16.89 6.62 9.53
CA PHE A 46 16.27 5.43 8.95
C PHE A 46 17.03 4.15 9.36
N GLU A 47 18.36 4.20 9.33
CA GLU A 47 19.19 3.11 9.84
C GLU A 47 18.91 2.82 11.32
N SER A 48 18.83 3.88 12.14
CA SER A 48 18.54 3.75 13.57
C SER A 48 17.15 3.16 13.84
N MET A 49 16.13 3.58 13.08
CA MET A 49 14.76 3.07 13.22
C MET A 49 14.69 1.58 12.88
N GLY A 50 15.25 1.16 11.74
CA GLY A 50 15.22 -0.23 11.31
C GLY A 50 16.01 -1.14 12.25
N ALA A 51 17.16 -0.68 12.77
CA ALA A 51 17.91 -1.42 13.78
C ALA A 51 17.12 -1.61 15.08
N ALA A 52 16.37 -0.58 15.52
CA ALA A 52 15.53 -0.67 16.71
C ALA A 52 14.36 -1.66 16.51
N ILE A 53 13.72 -1.62 15.34
CA ILE A 53 12.65 -2.56 14.95
C ILE A 53 13.19 -3.99 14.93
N ARG A 54 14.31 -4.24 14.25
CA ARG A 54 14.95 -5.57 14.22
C ARG A 54 15.30 -6.06 15.61
N GLY A 55 15.91 -5.22 16.44
CA GLY A 55 16.27 -5.56 17.81
C GLY A 55 15.07 -5.95 18.68
N ALA A 56 13.93 -5.26 18.52
CA ALA A 56 12.72 -5.50 19.31
C ALA A 56 11.94 -6.78 18.92
N LEU A 57 12.12 -7.25 17.68
CA LEU A 57 11.34 -8.34 17.08
C LEU A 57 12.17 -9.58 16.76
N SER A 58 13.49 -9.52 16.92
CA SER A 58 14.40 -10.65 16.70
C SER A 58 13.92 -11.90 17.45
N GLY A 59 13.78 -13.00 16.71
CA GLY A 59 13.36 -14.31 17.23
C GLY A 59 11.89 -14.43 17.61
N LYS A 60 11.03 -13.44 17.31
CA LYS A 60 9.58 -13.51 17.54
C LYS A 60 8.79 -13.89 16.28
N LEU A 61 9.27 -13.49 15.11
CA LEU A 61 8.58 -13.70 13.84
C LEU A 61 8.75 -15.15 13.35
N ASP A 62 7.68 -15.71 12.83
CA ASP A 62 7.65 -17.02 12.19
C ASP A 62 8.05 -16.86 10.72
N GLU A 63 9.32 -17.13 10.44
CA GLU A 63 9.90 -16.98 9.11
C GLU A 63 9.21 -17.88 8.08
N GLU A 64 8.91 -19.13 8.44
CA GLU A 64 8.30 -20.11 7.53
C GLU A 64 6.88 -19.67 7.14
N LEU A 65 6.09 -19.22 8.12
CA LEU A 65 4.75 -18.67 7.87
C LEU A 65 4.82 -17.42 6.97
N LEU A 66 5.71 -16.47 7.29
CA LEU A 66 5.83 -15.24 6.51
C LEU A 66 6.25 -15.53 5.07
N GLU A 67 7.20 -16.43 4.84
CA GLU A 67 7.61 -16.83 3.49
C GLU A 67 6.47 -17.52 2.72
N GLU A 68 5.80 -18.49 3.33
CA GLU A 68 4.68 -19.20 2.71
C GLU A 68 3.56 -18.22 2.32
N GLU A 69 3.14 -17.37 3.25
CA GLU A 69 2.03 -16.46 3.00
C GLU A 69 2.40 -15.33 2.07
N LEU A 70 3.65 -14.86 2.06
CA LEU A 70 4.12 -13.89 1.06
C LEU A 70 4.08 -14.47 -0.36
N ALA A 71 4.44 -15.75 -0.52
CA ALA A 71 4.28 -16.47 -1.78
C ALA A 71 2.80 -16.65 -2.18
N ASN A 72 1.91 -16.85 -1.20
CA ASN A 72 0.47 -16.89 -1.43
C ASN A 72 -0.09 -15.51 -1.82
N VAL A 73 0.36 -14.40 -1.20
CA VAL A 73 -0.01 -13.02 -1.61
C VAL A 73 0.41 -12.77 -3.06
N ARG A 74 1.64 -13.15 -3.43
CA ARG A 74 2.12 -13.09 -4.83
C ARG A 74 1.19 -13.86 -5.77
N THR A 75 0.75 -15.05 -5.37
CA THR A 75 -0.21 -15.85 -6.15
C THR A 75 -1.54 -15.11 -6.33
N GLN A 76 -2.06 -14.47 -5.28
CA GLN A 76 -3.29 -13.69 -5.37
C GLN A 76 -3.15 -12.43 -6.24
N LEU A 77 -2.02 -11.72 -6.17
CA LEU A 77 -1.70 -10.60 -7.06
C LEU A 77 -1.71 -11.04 -8.54
N ASN A 78 -1.09 -12.17 -8.85
CA ASN A 78 -1.08 -12.73 -10.21
C ASN A 78 -2.47 -13.18 -10.70
N ARG A 79 -3.39 -13.52 -9.77
CA ARG A 79 -4.78 -13.88 -10.06
C ARG A 79 -5.67 -12.65 -10.28
N LEU A 80 -5.25 -11.46 -9.84
CA LEU A 80 -6.08 -10.27 -9.89
C LEU A 80 -6.64 -9.93 -11.30
N PRO A 81 -5.91 -10.10 -12.43
CA PRO A 81 -6.46 -9.92 -13.77
C PRO A 81 -7.64 -10.87 -14.07
N ASP A 82 -7.58 -12.10 -13.57
CA ASP A 82 -8.67 -13.07 -13.72
C ASP A 82 -9.90 -12.64 -12.92
N VAL A 83 -9.71 -12.12 -11.69
CA VAL A 83 -10.80 -11.54 -10.89
C VAL A 83 -11.45 -10.37 -11.64
N ARG A 84 -10.65 -9.44 -12.17
CA ARG A 84 -11.17 -8.32 -12.96
C ARG A 84 -11.91 -8.77 -14.21
N SER A 85 -11.45 -9.84 -14.87
CA SER A 85 -12.09 -10.38 -16.09
C SER A 85 -13.50 -10.94 -15.85
N LYS A 86 -13.79 -11.41 -14.64
CA LYS A 86 -15.13 -11.87 -14.25
C LYS A 86 -16.11 -10.72 -14.05
N GLY A 87 -15.61 -9.51 -13.80
CA GLY A 87 -16.43 -8.33 -13.58
C GLY A 87 -17.07 -8.32 -12.19
N ILE A 88 -18.39 -8.14 -12.15
CA ILE A 88 -19.15 -8.14 -10.88
C ILE A 88 -19.31 -9.58 -10.40
N PRO A 89 -19.01 -9.91 -9.14
CA PRO A 89 -19.23 -11.25 -8.60
C PRO A 89 -20.69 -11.70 -8.80
N ASP A 90 -20.88 -12.92 -9.33
CA ASP A 90 -22.21 -13.51 -9.52
C ASP A 90 -22.78 -14.05 -8.20
N GLY A 91 -24.08 -14.37 -8.19
CA GLY A 91 -24.71 -14.99 -7.02
C GLY A 91 -26.23 -14.77 -6.94
N GLU A 92 -26.97 -15.78 -6.50
CA GLU A 92 -28.42 -15.69 -6.30
C GLU A 92 -28.79 -15.16 -4.91
N THR A 93 -28.14 -15.68 -3.86
CA THR A 93 -28.39 -15.33 -2.45
C THR A 93 -27.22 -14.60 -1.80
N GLU A 94 -26.00 -14.89 -2.25
CA GLU A 94 -24.75 -14.29 -1.80
C GLU A 94 -23.77 -14.22 -2.97
N PRO A 95 -22.86 -13.23 -3.01
CA PRO A 95 -21.87 -13.14 -4.06
C PRO A 95 -20.82 -14.24 -3.97
N GLU A 96 -20.29 -14.66 -5.12
CA GLU A 96 -19.03 -15.38 -5.21
C GLU A 96 -17.92 -14.63 -4.46
N SER A 97 -17.03 -15.37 -3.79
CA SER A 97 -15.93 -14.80 -3.00
C SER A 97 -14.72 -14.53 -3.88
N LEU A 98 -14.80 -13.56 -4.79
CA LEU A 98 -13.70 -13.27 -5.72
C LEU A 98 -12.60 -12.43 -5.06
N TYR A 99 -12.97 -11.30 -4.46
CA TYR A 99 -12.05 -10.37 -3.82
C TYR A 99 -11.67 -10.81 -2.42
N ARG A 100 -12.58 -11.43 -1.67
CA ARG A 100 -12.30 -12.00 -0.33
C ARG A 100 -11.14 -12.98 -0.36
N GLU A 101 -11.12 -13.89 -1.34
CA GLU A 101 -10.06 -14.89 -1.48
C GLU A 101 -8.68 -14.25 -1.73
N LEU A 102 -8.61 -13.05 -2.31
CA LEU A 102 -7.35 -12.33 -2.50
C LEU A 102 -6.68 -11.93 -1.17
N THR A 103 -7.48 -11.76 -0.12
CA THR A 103 -7.02 -11.26 1.18
C THR A 103 -6.66 -12.34 2.18
N GLU A 104 -7.02 -13.60 1.94
CA GLU A 104 -6.82 -14.68 2.92
C GLU A 104 -5.35 -14.83 3.39
N PRO A 105 -4.33 -14.81 2.51
CA PRO A 105 -2.94 -14.83 2.96
C PRO A 105 -2.56 -13.61 3.78
N GLY A 106 -3.09 -12.44 3.38
CA GLY A 106 -2.88 -11.18 4.10
C GLY A 106 -3.44 -11.21 5.52
N TRP A 107 -4.59 -11.86 5.74
CA TRP A 107 -5.13 -12.08 7.09
C TRP A 107 -4.25 -12.99 7.94
N ARG A 108 -3.72 -14.08 7.37
CA ARG A 108 -2.80 -14.97 8.11
C ARG A 108 -1.50 -14.27 8.52
N ILE A 109 -0.95 -13.43 7.64
CA ILE A 109 0.18 -12.56 7.97
C ILE A 109 -0.23 -11.57 9.07
N TYR A 110 -1.35 -10.86 8.88
CA TYR A 110 -1.82 -9.84 9.80
C TYR A 110 -2.00 -10.40 11.22
N ASP A 111 -2.65 -11.56 11.35
CA ASP A 111 -2.89 -12.21 12.65
C ASP A 111 -1.56 -12.57 13.33
N HIS A 112 -0.61 -13.14 12.57
CA HIS A 112 0.74 -13.41 13.09
C HIS A 112 1.45 -12.13 13.57
N LEU A 113 1.39 -11.05 12.79
CA LEU A 113 2.02 -9.77 13.15
C LEU A 113 1.38 -9.13 14.39
N VAL A 114 0.06 -9.29 14.58
CA VAL A 114 -0.63 -8.90 15.81
C VAL A 114 -0.14 -9.74 16.99
N ASP A 115 -0.09 -11.06 16.84
CA ASP A 115 0.27 -11.99 17.92
C ASP A 115 1.68 -11.79 18.49
N VAL A 116 2.60 -11.25 17.68
CA VAL A 116 4.01 -11.03 18.06
C VAL A 116 4.33 -9.56 18.42
N ASP A 117 3.30 -8.73 18.60
CA ASP A 117 3.40 -7.30 18.89
C ASP A 117 4.22 -6.52 17.84
N PHE A 118 4.17 -6.96 16.57
CA PHE A 118 4.91 -6.31 15.48
C PHE A 118 4.50 -4.84 15.34
N PHE A 119 3.19 -4.59 15.29
CA PHE A 119 2.67 -3.25 15.09
C PHE A 119 2.92 -2.31 16.28
N GLU A 120 2.94 -2.83 17.51
CA GLU A 120 3.32 -2.07 18.71
C GLU A 120 4.80 -1.67 18.70
N SER A 121 5.66 -2.55 18.18
CA SER A 121 7.07 -2.23 17.94
C SER A 121 7.22 -1.11 16.90
N LEU A 122 6.46 -1.17 15.81
CA LEU A 122 6.47 -0.10 14.80
C LEU A 122 5.98 1.23 15.37
N GLU A 123 4.87 1.20 16.11
CA GLU A 123 4.29 2.36 16.79
C GLU A 123 5.30 3.03 17.73
N THR A 124 6.14 2.24 18.41
CA THR A 124 7.19 2.73 19.30
C THR A 124 8.35 3.36 18.54
N ASN A 125 8.77 2.75 17.42
CA ASN A 125 10.05 3.07 16.78
C ASN A 125 9.92 3.99 15.55
N LEU A 126 8.73 4.15 14.99
CA LEU A 126 8.49 4.99 13.81
C LEU A 126 7.81 6.30 14.16
N PRO A 127 8.18 7.41 13.49
CA PRO A 127 7.50 8.68 13.64
C PRO A 127 6.16 8.67 12.89
N ARG A 128 5.35 9.70 13.15
CA ARG A 128 4.24 10.05 12.25
C ARG A 128 4.76 10.43 10.86
N PHE A 129 3.88 10.40 9.86
CA PHE A 129 4.19 10.93 8.53
C PHE A 129 4.45 12.44 8.58
N THR A 130 5.67 12.86 8.25
CA THR A 130 6.06 14.25 7.99
C THR A 130 6.61 14.37 6.57
N PRO A 131 6.65 15.57 5.96
CA PRO A 131 7.26 15.75 4.64
C PRO A 131 8.67 15.15 4.57
N GLU A 132 9.50 15.39 5.59
CA GLU A 132 10.89 14.92 5.64
C GLU A 132 10.96 13.39 5.72
N HIS A 133 10.10 12.75 6.52
CA HIS A 133 10.05 11.29 6.62
C HIS A 133 9.57 10.64 5.32
N ILE A 134 8.62 11.28 4.62
CA ILE A 134 8.11 10.82 3.32
C ILE A 134 9.20 10.94 2.24
N GLU A 135 9.92 12.04 2.22
CA GLU A 135 11.03 12.26 1.29
C GLU A 135 12.13 11.21 1.50
N GLY A 136 12.57 11.01 2.76
CA GLY A 136 13.53 9.96 3.10
C GLY A 136 13.04 8.55 2.75
N THR A 137 11.76 8.27 2.99
CA THR A 137 11.14 6.99 2.61
C THR A 137 11.21 6.75 1.10
N ALA A 138 10.89 7.78 0.31
CA ALA A 138 10.93 7.67 -1.14
C ALA A 138 12.35 7.47 -1.66
N HIS A 139 13.34 8.18 -1.11
CA HIS A 139 14.75 8.01 -1.47
C HIS A 139 15.22 6.56 -1.23
N GLU A 140 15.01 6.04 -0.02
CA GLU A 140 15.41 4.68 0.34
C GLU A 140 14.64 3.62 -0.47
N LEU A 141 13.35 3.84 -0.77
CA LEU A 141 12.54 2.93 -1.58
C LEU A 141 13.03 2.86 -3.04
N ILE A 142 13.33 4.00 -3.65
CA ILE A 142 13.81 4.08 -5.04
C ILE A 142 15.20 3.43 -5.17
N ASN A 143 16.03 3.57 -4.14
CA ASN A 143 17.38 3.00 -4.07
C ASN A 143 17.42 1.53 -3.61
N ALA A 144 16.29 0.93 -3.26
CA ALA A 144 16.18 -0.48 -2.94
C ALA A 144 15.93 -1.31 -4.20
N ASP A 145 17.02 -1.70 -4.89
CA ASP A 145 16.96 -2.51 -6.11
C ASP A 145 16.14 -3.80 -5.90
N GLU A 146 16.30 -4.44 -4.75
CA GLU A 146 15.56 -5.64 -4.36
C GLU A 146 14.05 -5.38 -4.31
N LEU A 147 13.59 -4.27 -3.71
CA LEU A 147 12.17 -3.94 -3.63
C LEU A 147 11.58 -3.59 -5.00
N VAL A 148 12.33 -2.88 -5.83
CA VAL A 148 11.90 -2.51 -7.19
C VAL A 148 11.79 -3.74 -8.10
N ALA A 149 12.76 -4.68 -8.01
CA ALA A 149 12.74 -5.94 -8.72
C ALA A 149 11.60 -6.86 -8.23
N GLU A 150 11.35 -6.87 -6.92
CA GLU A 150 10.23 -7.60 -6.33
C GLU A 150 8.89 -7.11 -6.88
N LEU A 151 8.62 -5.80 -6.89
CA LEU A 151 7.40 -5.24 -7.47
C LEU A 151 7.23 -5.60 -8.96
N GLU A 152 8.32 -5.57 -9.73
CA GLU A 152 8.29 -6.02 -11.14
C GLU A 152 7.86 -7.49 -11.26
N SER A 153 8.42 -8.35 -10.39
CA SER A 153 8.11 -9.78 -10.36
C SER A 153 6.67 -10.08 -9.92
N LEU A 154 6.01 -9.12 -9.25
CA LEU A 154 4.58 -9.15 -8.91
C LEU A 154 3.69 -8.63 -10.06
N GLY A 155 4.28 -8.29 -11.21
CA GLY A 155 3.57 -7.81 -12.38
C GLY A 155 3.24 -6.32 -12.34
N PHE A 156 3.98 -5.51 -11.57
CA PHE A 156 3.92 -4.05 -11.65
C PHE A 156 4.81 -3.56 -12.78
N ASP A 157 4.21 -2.90 -13.76
CA ASP A 157 4.99 -2.23 -14.80
C ASP A 157 5.64 -0.93 -14.30
N GLU A 158 6.46 -0.30 -15.14
CA GLU A 158 7.15 0.94 -14.79
C GLU A 158 6.21 2.07 -14.37
N THR A 159 5.07 2.22 -15.06
CA THR A 159 4.08 3.24 -14.76
C THR A 159 3.42 2.96 -13.41
N GLU A 160 3.07 1.70 -13.15
CA GLU A 160 2.48 1.31 -11.88
C GLU A 160 3.46 1.45 -10.71
N ARG A 161 4.74 1.10 -10.88
CA ARG A 161 5.79 1.32 -9.86
C ARG A 161 5.95 2.81 -9.56
N LEU A 162 5.97 3.66 -10.58
CA LEU A 162 6.01 5.10 -10.40
C LEU A 162 4.77 5.61 -9.66
N ALA A 163 3.59 5.08 -9.97
CA ALA A 163 2.36 5.43 -9.28
C ALA A 163 2.42 5.09 -7.78
N LEU A 164 2.97 3.94 -7.40
CA LEU A 164 3.18 3.59 -5.99
C LEU A 164 4.14 4.56 -5.28
N VAL A 165 5.22 4.98 -5.94
CA VAL A 165 6.12 6.03 -5.39
C VAL A 165 5.36 7.35 -5.22
N MET A 166 4.50 7.71 -6.18
CA MET A 166 3.66 8.91 -6.09
C MET A 166 2.64 8.83 -4.96
N ASP A 167 2.10 7.64 -4.67
CA ASP A 167 1.21 7.45 -3.52
C ASP A 167 1.90 7.83 -2.21
N VAL A 168 3.18 7.50 -2.07
CA VAL A 168 4.00 7.89 -0.92
C VAL A 168 4.27 9.39 -0.93
N VAL A 169 4.82 9.93 -2.01
CA VAL A 169 5.40 11.29 -2.05
C VAL A 169 4.35 12.39 -2.14
N ASN A 170 3.35 12.23 -3.01
CA ASN A 170 2.43 13.32 -3.36
C ASN A 170 1.28 13.49 -2.35
N ASN A 171 1.14 12.59 -1.38
CA ASN A 171 0.00 12.53 -0.47
C ASN A 171 0.31 12.96 0.98
N ASN A 172 1.42 13.70 1.19
CA ASN A 172 1.85 14.13 2.52
C ASN A 172 0.74 14.74 3.40
N THR A 173 -0.10 15.64 2.88
CA THR A 173 -1.20 16.23 3.66
C THR A 173 -2.26 15.22 4.10
N ARG A 174 -2.48 14.17 3.30
CA ARG A 174 -3.42 13.08 3.64
C ARG A 174 -2.80 12.16 4.66
N LEU A 175 -1.56 11.73 4.42
CA LEU A 175 -0.78 10.88 5.31
C LEU A 175 -0.58 11.52 6.69
N ALA A 176 -0.37 12.83 6.77
CA ALA A 176 -0.23 13.55 8.04
C ALA A 176 -1.47 13.50 8.95
N ARG A 177 -2.64 13.09 8.43
CA ARG A 177 -3.86 12.85 9.24
C ARG A 177 -3.83 11.51 9.95
N TRP A 178 -3.01 10.59 9.47
CA TRP A 178 -2.76 9.30 10.09
C TRP A 178 -1.64 9.48 11.10
N VAL A 179 -2.04 9.56 12.37
CA VAL A 179 -1.12 9.73 13.49
C VAL A 179 -0.94 8.42 14.25
N PRO A 180 0.29 8.15 14.74
CA PRO A 180 0.52 7.16 15.78
C PRO A 180 -0.49 7.36 16.91
N THR A 181 -1.05 6.28 17.44
CA THR A 181 -1.95 6.26 18.59
C THR A 181 -1.35 7.04 19.77
N ARG A 182 -0.04 6.92 20.01
CA ARG A 182 0.66 7.67 21.08
C ARG A 182 0.66 9.20 20.89
N ASP A 183 0.44 9.67 19.67
CA ASP A 183 0.43 11.09 19.31
C ASP A 183 -1.00 11.66 19.23
N ILE A 184 -2.03 10.84 19.49
CA ILE A 184 -3.43 11.30 19.53
C ILE A 184 -3.62 12.19 20.77
N PRO A 185 -4.14 13.42 20.62
CA PRO A 185 -4.36 14.31 21.76
C PRO A 185 -5.35 13.75 22.78
N ASP A 186 -5.13 14.06 24.06
CA ASP A 186 -6.10 13.78 25.13
C ASP A 186 -7.43 14.51 24.88
N GLY A 187 -8.54 13.89 25.31
CA GLY A 187 -9.86 14.51 25.29
C GLY A 187 -10.60 14.47 23.94
N VAL A 188 -10.16 13.63 23.01
CA VAL A 188 -10.93 13.28 21.80
C VAL A 188 -12.21 12.51 22.16
N GLU A 189 -13.21 12.53 21.27
CA GLU A 189 -14.55 11.95 21.54
C GLU A 189 -14.57 10.41 21.62
N PHE A 190 -13.49 9.75 21.20
CA PHE A 190 -13.36 8.29 21.20
C PHE A 190 -12.30 7.82 22.18
N ASP A 191 -12.41 6.55 22.57
CA ASP A 191 -11.44 5.92 23.47
C ASP A 191 -10.16 5.57 22.71
N VAL A 192 -9.07 6.30 23.01
CA VAL A 192 -7.76 6.13 22.37
C VAL A 192 -7.17 4.76 22.69
N GLU A 193 -7.49 4.15 23.84
CA GLU A 193 -6.99 2.82 24.23
C GLU A 193 -7.50 1.71 23.32
N HIS A 194 -8.59 1.95 22.59
CA HIS A 194 -9.16 1.02 21.62
C HIS A 194 -8.76 1.30 20.16
N VAL A 195 -7.87 2.27 19.92
CA VAL A 195 -7.37 2.58 18.59
C VAL A 195 -6.10 1.77 18.32
N PRO A 196 -6.12 0.82 17.35
CA PRO A 196 -4.93 0.03 17.05
C PRO A 196 -3.78 0.91 16.52
N PRO A 197 -2.51 0.48 16.67
CA PRO A 197 -1.35 1.09 16.04
C PRO A 197 -1.58 1.53 14.58
N LEU A 198 -0.90 2.59 14.15
CA LEU A 198 -1.08 3.16 12.81
C LEU A 198 -0.92 2.11 11.71
N HIS A 199 0.17 1.34 11.75
CA HIS A 199 0.51 0.35 10.73
C HIS A 199 -0.47 -0.83 10.74
N GLN A 200 -1.01 -1.18 11.92
CA GLN A 200 -2.06 -2.19 12.05
C GLN A 200 -3.35 -1.73 11.38
N ARG A 201 -3.77 -0.47 11.62
CA ARG A 201 -4.95 0.10 10.96
C ARG A 201 -4.76 0.21 9.45
N ALA A 202 -3.56 0.55 8.99
CA ALA A 202 -3.24 0.62 7.57
C ALA A 202 -3.40 -0.75 6.89
N MET A 203 -2.77 -1.81 7.42
CA MET A 203 -2.85 -3.15 6.85
C MET A 203 -4.24 -3.77 7.01
N GLY A 204 -4.80 -3.76 8.22
CA GLY A 204 -6.12 -4.33 8.48
C GLY A 204 -7.24 -3.64 7.69
N GLY A 205 -7.14 -2.32 7.51
CA GLY A 205 -8.09 -1.56 6.71
C GLY A 205 -8.09 -1.98 5.24
N VAL A 206 -6.91 -2.20 4.63
CA VAL A 206 -6.80 -2.78 3.28
C VAL A 206 -7.56 -4.10 3.18
N LEU A 207 -7.28 -5.04 4.09
CA LEU A 207 -7.87 -6.37 4.06
C LEU A 207 -9.39 -6.32 4.20
N LEU A 208 -9.91 -5.39 5.02
CA LEU A 208 -11.35 -5.17 5.18
C LEU A 208 -12.00 -4.57 3.93
N TRP A 209 -11.39 -3.54 3.32
CA TRP A 209 -11.92 -2.91 2.11
C TRP A 209 -12.02 -3.90 0.95
N ILE A 210 -10.96 -4.68 0.71
CA ILE A 210 -10.96 -5.69 -0.35
C ILE A 210 -11.98 -6.80 -0.05
N ASN A 211 -12.06 -7.28 1.19
CA ASN A 211 -13.04 -8.31 1.58
C ASN A 211 -14.50 -7.84 1.41
N ALA A 212 -14.77 -6.55 1.57
CA ALA A 212 -16.10 -5.97 1.39
C ALA A 212 -16.51 -5.78 -0.08
N LEU A 213 -15.57 -5.80 -1.03
CA LEU A 213 -15.85 -5.54 -2.45
C LEU A 213 -16.85 -6.52 -3.04
N ASP A 214 -16.75 -7.82 -2.70
CA ASP A 214 -17.63 -8.83 -3.28
C ASP A 214 -19.10 -8.48 -3.06
N VAL A 215 -19.42 -8.14 -1.81
CA VAL A 215 -20.77 -7.77 -1.37
C VAL A 215 -21.17 -6.41 -1.93
N HIS A 216 -20.26 -5.44 -1.94
CA HIS A 216 -20.55 -4.10 -2.44
C HIS A 216 -20.87 -4.09 -3.93
N LEU A 217 -20.03 -4.71 -4.77
CA LEU A 217 -20.22 -4.77 -6.21
C LEU A 217 -21.49 -5.53 -6.58
N TRP A 218 -21.76 -6.65 -5.91
CA TRP A 218 -22.98 -7.43 -6.15
C TRP A 218 -24.26 -6.68 -5.79
N HIS A 219 -24.31 -6.01 -4.63
CA HIS A 219 -25.47 -5.21 -4.23
C HIS A 219 -25.71 -4.01 -5.16
N ASN A 220 -24.63 -3.38 -5.63
CA ASN A 220 -24.70 -2.18 -6.45
C ASN A 220 -24.61 -2.47 -7.95
N ARG A 221 -24.74 -3.73 -8.38
CA ARG A 221 -24.44 -4.19 -9.75
C ARG A 221 -25.06 -3.39 -10.89
N ILE A 222 -26.23 -2.78 -10.66
CA ILE A 222 -26.92 -1.95 -11.66
C ILE A 222 -26.28 -0.57 -11.87
N LEU A 223 -25.44 -0.13 -10.93
CA LEU A 223 -24.75 1.16 -10.93
C LEU A 223 -23.29 1.04 -11.38
N ILE A 224 -22.73 -0.16 -11.36
CA ILE A 224 -21.31 -0.40 -11.65
C ILE A 224 -21.04 -0.26 -13.15
N THR A 225 -19.95 0.41 -13.48
CA THR A 225 -19.42 0.59 -14.84
C THR A 225 -18.08 -0.14 -14.99
N ASP A 226 -17.64 -0.36 -16.23
CA ASP A 226 -16.30 -0.90 -16.48
C ASP A 226 -15.19 0.01 -15.95
N GLU A 227 -15.39 1.34 -15.95
CA GLU A 227 -14.44 2.29 -15.38
C GLU A 227 -14.31 2.11 -13.85
N ILE A 228 -15.44 1.96 -13.13
CA ILE A 228 -15.43 1.67 -11.69
C ILE A 228 -14.66 0.35 -11.41
N LEU A 229 -14.86 -0.67 -12.24
CA LEU A 229 -14.17 -1.95 -12.08
C LEU A 229 -12.67 -1.86 -12.41
N ASP A 230 -12.28 -1.05 -13.39
CA ASP A 230 -10.89 -0.81 -13.74
C ASP A 230 -10.14 0.00 -12.67
N ASP A 231 -10.76 1.08 -12.18
CA ASP A 231 -10.19 1.89 -11.11
C ASP A 231 -10.11 1.06 -9.81
N GLY A 232 -11.17 0.31 -9.48
CA GLY A 232 -11.16 -0.61 -8.34
C GLY A 232 -10.13 -1.75 -8.46
N TYR A 233 -9.85 -2.25 -9.67
CA TYR A 233 -8.78 -3.21 -9.91
C TYR A 233 -7.41 -2.61 -9.56
N TRP A 234 -7.13 -1.39 -10.01
CA TRP A 234 -5.89 -0.70 -9.68
C TRP A 234 -5.75 -0.49 -8.17
N ASP A 235 -6.80 0.02 -7.52
CA ASP A 235 -6.76 0.30 -6.08
C ASP A 235 -6.53 -0.98 -5.27
N VAL A 236 -7.16 -2.11 -5.65
CA VAL A 236 -6.90 -3.43 -5.02
C VAL A 236 -5.45 -3.88 -5.24
N LYS A 237 -4.92 -3.71 -6.46
CA LYS A 237 -3.54 -4.07 -6.79
C LYS A 237 -2.55 -3.29 -5.92
N ALA A 238 -2.72 -1.97 -5.84
CA ALA A 238 -1.87 -1.08 -5.05
C ALA A 238 -2.00 -1.36 -3.54
N MET A 239 -3.22 -1.57 -3.04
CA MET A 239 -3.43 -1.97 -1.64
C MET A 239 -2.72 -3.29 -1.28
N LEU A 240 -2.79 -4.30 -2.15
CA LEU A 240 -2.08 -5.57 -1.96
C LEU A 240 -0.55 -5.42 -2.06
N ALA A 241 -0.04 -4.49 -2.87
CA ALA A 241 1.38 -4.14 -2.85
C ALA A 241 1.80 -3.54 -1.51
N GLY A 242 0.99 -2.66 -0.91
CA GLY A 242 1.26 -2.12 0.43
C GLY A 242 1.34 -3.21 1.50
N VAL A 243 0.41 -4.17 1.45
CA VAL A 243 0.43 -5.38 2.31
C VAL A 243 1.69 -6.20 2.07
N TYR A 244 2.06 -6.43 0.80
CA TYR A 244 3.24 -7.20 0.43
C TYR A 244 4.53 -6.55 0.95
N LEU A 245 4.70 -5.23 0.80
CA LEU A 245 5.89 -4.52 1.26
C LEU A 245 6.03 -4.59 2.79
N LEU A 246 4.93 -4.42 3.53
CA LEU A 246 4.91 -4.60 4.99
C LEU A 246 5.27 -6.03 5.41
N ALA A 247 4.70 -7.03 4.75
CA ALA A 247 4.97 -8.44 5.02
C ALA A 247 6.41 -8.84 4.67
N LYS A 248 6.94 -8.35 3.53
CA LYS A 248 8.33 -8.55 3.12
C LYS A 248 9.27 -7.91 4.14
N ALA A 249 8.97 -6.70 4.62
CA ALA A 249 9.75 -6.09 5.68
C ALA A 249 9.74 -6.92 6.97
N ALA A 250 8.60 -7.48 7.36
CA ALA A 250 8.54 -8.40 8.49
C ALA A 250 9.40 -9.66 8.27
N LEU A 251 9.35 -10.27 7.08
CA LEU A 251 10.22 -11.39 6.72
C LEU A 251 11.71 -11.02 6.82
N GLU A 252 12.08 -9.81 6.39
CA GLU A 252 13.45 -9.28 6.48
C GLU A 252 13.89 -8.91 7.91
N VAL A 253 12.96 -8.76 8.85
CA VAL A 253 13.26 -8.70 10.28
C VAL A 253 13.59 -10.08 10.82
N ALA A 254 12.91 -11.12 10.32
CA ALA A 254 13.17 -12.51 10.72
C ALA A 254 14.51 -13.03 10.18
N ARG A 255 14.80 -12.77 8.89
CA ARG A 255 16.01 -13.23 8.17
C ARG A 255 17.23 -12.35 8.41
N GLY A 256 17.10 -11.05 8.11
CA GLY A 256 18.17 -10.08 8.20
C GLY A 256 19.16 -10.07 7.03
N ASP A 257 18.81 -10.64 5.87
CA ASP A 257 19.78 -10.98 4.82
C ASP A 257 19.72 -10.10 3.56
N GLU A 258 18.58 -9.50 3.21
CA GLU A 258 18.44 -8.78 1.93
C GLU A 258 18.37 -7.26 2.08
N LEU A 259 17.55 -6.74 3.00
CA LEU A 259 17.36 -5.29 3.16
C LEU A 259 18.30 -4.69 4.23
N SER A 260 18.83 -3.50 3.97
CA SER A 260 19.44 -2.66 5.00
C SER A 260 18.40 -2.21 6.04
N HIS A 261 18.82 -1.64 7.17
CA HIS A 261 17.85 -1.12 8.14
C HIS A 261 17.10 0.09 7.59
N ALA A 262 17.76 0.92 6.78
CA ALA A 262 17.10 2.04 6.14
C ALA A 262 16.06 1.59 5.12
N GLN A 263 16.41 0.62 4.25
CA GLN A 263 15.48 0.05 3.28
C GLN A 263 14.32 -0.69 3.96
N LEU A 264 14.57 -1.38 5.08
CA LEU A 264 13.53 -1.98 5.91
C LEU A 264 12.55 -0.92 6.41
N THR A 265 13.05 0.19 6.97
CA THR A 265 12.24 1.30 7.46
C THR A 265 11.42 1.93 6.34
N ALA A 266 12.01 2.05 5.15
CA ALA A 266 11.35 2.56 3.97
C ALA A 266 10.27 1.61 3.47
N ALA A 267 10.51 0.30 3.41
CA ALA A 267 9.51 -0.70 3.02
C ALA A 267 8.28 -0.67 3.95
N ILE A 268 8.50 -0.56 5.26
CA ILE A 268 7.41 -0.46 6.25
C ILE A 268 6.61 0.83 6.04
N THR A 269 7.31 1.97 5.96
CA THR A 269 6.66 3.29 5.84
C THR A 269 5.93 3.43 4.51
N ALA A 270 6.57 3.03 3.40
CA ALA A 270 5.99 3.06 2.07
C ALA A 270 4.79 2.10 1.96
N GLY A 271 4.91 0.88 2.48
CA GLY A 271 3.83 -0.09 2.50
C GLY A 271 2.59 0.46 3.21
N ALA A 272 2.76 1.06 4.39
CA ALA A 272 1.67 1.71 5.10
C ALA A 272 1.10 2.93 4.36
N ALA A 273 1.96 3.78 3.78
CA ALA A 273 1.52 4.96 3.03
C ALA A 273 0.69 4.57 1.79
N ILE A 274 1.16 3.59 1.00
CA ILE A 274 0.45 3.02 -0.15
C ILE A 274 -0.89 2.44 0.30
N SER A 275 -0.90 1.63 1.37
CA SER A 275 -2.12 1.05 1.93
C SER A 275 -3.13 2.12 2.35
N ILE A 276 -2.68 3.19 3.03
CA ILE A 276 -3.55 4.28 3.49
C ILE A 276 -4.16 5.04 2.32
N VAL A 277 -3.33 5.44 1.35
CA VAL A 277 -3.77 6.24 0.20
C VAL A 277 -4.80 5.47 -0.63
N ASN A 278 -4.53 4.21 -0.91
CA ASN A 278 -5.40 3.40 -1.78
C ASN A 278 -6.69 2.92 -1.07
N GLN A 279 -6.74 2.89 0.26
CA GLN A 279 -8.01 2.74 0.99
C GLN A 279 -8.94 3.95 0.78
N GLU A 280 -8.38 5.14 0.73
CA GLU A 280 -9.15 6.34 0.42
C GLU A 280 -9.52 6.41 -1.07
N GLU A 281 -8.66 5.94 -1.98
CA GLU A 281 -8.98 5.88 -3.41
C GLU A 281 -10.07 4.86 -3.73
N ILE A 282 -9.99 3.63 -3.21
CA ILE A 282 -11.03 2.64 -3.47
C ILE A 282 -12.40 3.07 -2.96
N CYS A 283 -12.42 3.80 -1.83
CA CYS A 283 -13.64 4.39 -1.31
C CYS A 283 -14.25 5.38 -2.32
N LYS A 284 -13.44 6.22 -2.96
CA LYS A 284 -13.91 7.20 -3.96
C LYS A 284 -14.29 6.53 -5.29
N HIS A 285 -13.45 5.63 -5.79
CA HIS A 285 -13.60 5.06 -7.13
C HIS A 285 -14.67 3.97 -7.19
N ALA A 286 -14.76 3.12 -6.16
CA ALA A 286 -15.64 1.96 -6.17
C ALA A 286 -16.86 2.09 -5.24
N PHE A 287 -16.69 2.69 -4.05
CA PHE A 287 -17.77 2.73 -3.05
C PHE A 287 -18.66 3.96 -3.16
N TRP A 288 -18.10 5.13 -3.41
CA TRP A 288 -18.85 6.37 -3.59
C TRP A 288 -19.30 6.53 -5.05
N ILE A 289 -20.33 5.78 -5.41
CA ILE A 289 -20.93 5.87 -6.74
C ILE A 289 -21.83 7.12 -6.83
N THR A 290 -21.56 8.03 -7.77
CA THR A 290 -22.32 9.27 -7.98
C THR A 290 -23.15 9.20 -9.26
N GLU A 291 -23.99 10.22 -9.50
CA GLU A 291 -24.77 10.32 -10.75
C GLU A 291 -23.87 10.44 -12.00
N GLU A 292 -22.69 11.05 -11.85
CA GLU A 292 -21.72 11.22 -12.93
C GLU A 292 -20.99 9.92 -13.29
N THR A 293 -20.74 9.04 -12.31
CA THR A 293 -19.92 7.83 -12.49
C THR A 293 -20.74 6.56 -12.65
N ARG A 294 -22.00 6.55 -12.20
CA ARG A 294 -22.86 5.36 -12.28
C ARG A 294 -23.25 5.00 -13.71
N ALA A 295 -23.56 3.72 -13.90
CA ALA A 295 -24.21 3.24 -15.10
C ALA A 295 -25.54 3.98 -15.37
N PRO A 296 -25.87 4.28 -16.64
CA PRO A 296 -27.09 4.99 -16.98
C PRO A 296 -28.34 4.18 -16.59
N PRO A 297 -29.45 4.84 -16.21
CA PRO A 297 -30.69 4.15 -15.88
C PRO A 297 -31.16 3.23 -17.01
N GLN A 298 -31.47 1.98 -16.68
CA GLN A 298 -32.04 1.02 -17.64
C GLN A 298 -33.55 1.21 -17.84
N ALA A 299 -34.21 2.03 -17.02
CA ALA A 299 -35.61 2.39 -17.20
C ALA A 299 -35.77 3.29 -18.45
N ARG A 300 -36.38 2.72 -19.50
CA ARG A 300 -36.90 3.42 -20.67
C ARG A 300 -38.42 3.34 -20.70
#